data_AF-A0A2S3XUV8-F1
#
_entry.id   AF-A0A2S3XUV8-F1
#
_cell.length_a   1.000
_cell.length_b   1.000
_cell.length_c   1.000
_cell.angle_alpha   90.00
_cell.angle_beta   90.00
_cell.angle_gamma   90.00
#
_symmetry.space_group_name_H-M   'P 1'
#
loop_
_entity.id
_entity.type
_entity.pdbx_description
1 polymer ?
#
loop_
_entity_poly.entity_id
_entity_poly.type
_entity_poly.pdbx_seq_one_letter_code
_entity_poly.pdbx_strand_id
1 'polypeptide(L)'
;MEPEAIDSKGGPELVTFREAARRVVEEGIAPSMSHQRISQLAKDDRDFPPVQKVGRSNVVDWTVAKTYFLAHAQRAASRDSRRRNAKAEGHGGAPDKT
;
A
#
# COMPACT_ATOMS: atom_id res chain seq x y z
N MET A 1 35.92 -22.21 -16.95
CA MET A 1 35.05 -22.56 -15.82
C MET A 1 34.15 -21.36 -15.63
N GLU A 2 33.01 -21.37 -16.31
CA GLU A 2 32.06 -20.26 -16.27
C GLU A 2 31.43 -20.21 -14.87
N PRO A 3 31.33 -19.04 -14.21
CA PRO A 3 30.64 -18.95 -12.94
C PRO A 3 29.15 -19.16 -13.18
N GLU A 4 28.59 -20.21 -12.58
CA GLU A 4 27.15 -20.43 -12.53
C GLU A 4 26.49 -19.21 -11.90
N ALA A 5 25.69 -18.49 -12.69
CA ALA A 5 24.82 -17.45 -12.19
C ALA A 5 23.86 -18.09 -11.19
N ILE A 6 24.14 -17.92 -9.90
CA ILE A 6 23.18 -18.18 -8.83
C ILE A 6 21.96 -17.32 -9.09
N ASP A 7 20.94 -17.90 -9.73
CA ASP A 7 19.63 -17.32 -9.94
C ASP A 7 19.08 -17.02 -8.54
N SER A 8 19.36 -15.80 -8.07
CA SER A 8 19.13 -15.36 -6.70
C SER A 8 17.66 -15.00 -6.50
N LYS A 9 16.75 -15.85 -7.00
CA LYS A 9 15.36 -15.88 -6.56
C LYS A 9 15.35 -16.39 -5.13
N GLY A 10 15.77 -15.52 -4.21
CA GLY A 10 15.60 -15.69 -2.78
C GLY A 10 14.16 -16.11 -2.52
N GLY A 11 13.99 -17.06 -1.61
CA GLY A 11 12.67 -17.55 -1.23
C GLY A 11 11.74 -16.41 -0.79
N PRO A 12 10.44 -16.71 -0.60
CA PRO A 12 9.44 -15.70 -0.23
C PRO A 12 9.93 -14.87 0.95
N GLU A 13 10.04 -13.56 0.75
CA GLU A 13 10.54 -12.65 1.78
C GLU A 13 9.42 -12.35 2.76
N LEU A 14 9.23 -13.25 3.73
CA LEU A 14 8.15 -13.15 4.70
C LEU A 14 8.45 -12.06 5.73
N VAL A 15 7.62 -11.02 5.71
CA VAL A 15 7.70 -9.88 6.62
C VAL A 15 6.45 -9.78 7.48
N THR A 16 6.62 -9.41 8.75
CA THR A 16 5.47 -9.14 9.63
C THR A 16 4.71 -7.90 9.17
N PHE A 17 3.46 -7.73 9.61
CA PHE A 17 2.72 -6.49 9.32
C PHE A 17 3.42 -5.23 9.84
N ARG A 18 4.19 -5.32 10.94
CA ARG A 18 4.98 -4.20 11.45
C ARG A 18 6.11 -3.84 10.49
N GLU A 19 6.82 -4.84 10.00
CA GLU A 19 7.91 -4.64 9.05
C GLU A 19 7.39 -4.17 7.69
N ALA A 20 6.29 -4.74 7.19
CA ALA A 20 5.63 -4.26 5.98
C ALA A 20 5.23 -2.78 6.09
N ALA A 21 4.68 -2.35 7.23
CA ALA A 21 4.35 -0.94 7.47
C ALA A 21 5.60 -0.04 7.44
N ARG A 22 6.70 -0.49 8.06
CA ARG A 22 7.98 0.22 8.05
C ARG A 22 8.48 0.43 6.63
N ARG A 23 8.54 -0.66 5.84
CA ARG A 23 9.04 -0.64 4.46
C ARG A 23 8.17 0.18 3.52
N VAL A 24 6.84 0.15 3.68
CA VAL A 24 5.93 1.00 2.89
C VAL A 24 6.28 2.48 3.03
N VAL A 25 6.68 2.92 4.21
CA VAL A 25 7.12 4.31 4.45
C VAL A 25 8.55 4.53 3.96
N GLU A 26 9.48 3.62 4.28
CA GLU A 26 10.89 3.74 3.89
C GLU A 26 11.07 3.77 2.36
N GLU A 27 10.27 3.00 1.61
CA GLU A 27 10.29 3.00 0.16
C GLU A 27 9.46 4.14 -0.48
N GLY A 28 8.82 4.99 0.34
CA GLY A 28 8.02 6.12 -0.14
C GLY A 28 6.70 5.74 -0.82
N ILE A 29 6.22 4.51 -0.65
CA ILE A 29 4.96 4.02 -1.24
C ILE A 29 3.76 4.79 -0.65
N ALA A 30 3.81 5.07 0.66
CA ALA A 30 2.83 5.92 1.32
C ALA A 30 3.52 6.83 2.34
N PRO A 31 3.00 8.06 2.57
CA PRO A 31 3.60 8.99 3.53
C PRO A 31 3.49 8.49 4.98
N SER A 32 2.54 7.60 5.27
CA SER A 32 2.41 6.93 6.55
C SER A 32 1.74 5.57 6.39
N MET A 33 2.14 4.60 7.23
CA MET A 33 1.52 3.28 7.30
C MET A 33 1.70 2.70 8.70
N SER A 34 0.64 2.11 9.26
CA SER A 34 0.68 1.42 10.55
C SER A 34 0.31 -0.05 10.40
N HIS A 35 0.79 -0.91 11.31
CA HIS A 35 0.45 -2.33 11.27
C HIS A 35 -1.05 -2.56 11.51
N GLN A 36 -1.72 -1.70 12.30
CA GLN A 36 -3.18 -1.77 12.48
C GLN A 36 -3.90 -1.46 11.17
N ARG A 37 -3.41 -0.48 10.40
CA ARG A 37 -3.98 -0.17 9.09
C ARG A 37 -3.80 -1.35 8.13
N ILE A 38 -2.63 -1.97 8.10
CA ILE A 38 -2.40 -3.19 7.29
C ILE A 38 -3.32 -4.33 7.74
N SER A 39 -3.50 -4.53 9.05
CA SER A 39 -4.44 -5.53 9.59
C SER A 39 -5.88 -5.27 9.15
N GLN A 40 -6.30 -4.01 9.08
CA GLN A 40 -7.61 -3.63 8.56
C GLN A 40 -7.73 -3.91 7.06
N LEU A 41 -6.71 -3.57 6.26
CA LEU A 41 -6.66 -3.87 4.83
C LEU A 41 -6.76 -5.38 4.56
N ALA A 42 -6.08 -6.19 5.36
CA ALA A 42 -6.13 -7.65 5.27
C ALA A 42 -7.53 -8.25 5.55
N LYS A 43 -8.39 -7.51 6.26
CA LYS A 43 -9.77 -7.92 6.55
C LYS A 43 -10.76 -7.41 5.51
N ASP A 44 -10.54 -6.18 5.03
CA ASP A 44 -11.52 -5.47 4.20
C ASP A 44 -11.29 -5.63 2.70
N ASP A 45 -10.03 -5.73 2.25
CA ASP A 45 -9.67 -5.84 0.84
C ASP A 45 -9.48 -7.31 0.45
N ARG A 46 -10.34 -7.80 -0.44
CA ARG A 46 -10.28 -9.19 -0.94
C ARG A 46 -9.04 -9.47 -1.79
N ASP A 47 -8.46 -8.43 -2.37
CA ASP A 47 -7.25 -8.51 -3.18
C ASP A 47 -5.98 -8.37 -2.33
N PHE A 48 -6.12 -8.36 -1.00
CA PHE A 48 -4.99 -8.27 -0.09
C PHE A 48 -4.08 -9.50 -0.23
N PRO A 49 -2.74 -9.33 -0.16
CA PRO A 49 -1.78 -10.43 -0.27
C PRO A 49 -2.05 -11.57 0.72
N PRO A 50 -1.78 -12.84 0.34
CA PRO A 50 -1.97 -13.97 1.25
C PRO A 50 -1.23 -13.77 2.58
N VAL A 51 -1.99 -13.83 3.67
CA VAL A 51 -1.47 -13.74 5.03
C VAL A 51 -1.17 -15.13 5.56
N GLN A 52 0.06 -15.33 6.02
CA GLN A 52 0.48 -16.57 6.68
C GLN A 52 0.67 -16.32 8.18
N LYS A 53 0.42 -17.36 8.99
CA LYS A 53 0.72 -17.31 10.43
C LYS A 53 2.04 -18.00 10.70
N VAL A 54 2.96 -17.27 11.34
CA VAL A 54 4.22 -17.80 11.87
C VAL A 54 4.24 -17.53 13.37
N GLY A 55 4.03 -18.59 14.16
CA GLY A 55 3.78 -18.48 15.59
C GLY A 55 2.55 -17.63 15.90
N ARG A 56 2.73 -16.52 16.63
CA ARG A 56 1.67 -15.56 16.97
C ARG A 56 1.57 -14.38 16.00
N SER A 57 2.43 -14.34 14.99
CA SER A 57 2.55 -13.21 14.06
C SER A 57 1.90 -13.53 12.72
N ASN A 58 1.27 -12.52 12.14
CA ASN A 58 0.84 -12.52 10.74
C ASN A 58 1.97 -11.97 9.87
N VAL A 59 2.29 -12.70 8.80
CA VAL A 59 3.31 -12.33 7.82
C VAL A 59 2.74 -12.35 6.41
N VAL A 60 3.36 -11.56 5.53
CA VAL A 60 3.10 -11.53 4.08
C VAL A 60 4.40 -11.66 3.33
N ASP A 61 4.35 -12.19 2.11
CA ASP A 61 5.46 -12.08 1.17
C ASP A 61 5.62 -10.61 0.75
N TRP A 62 6.78 -10.02 1.02
CA TRP A 62 7.07 -8.63 0.68
C TRP A 62 6.98 -8.34 -0.81
N THR A 63 7.42 -9.26 -1.67
CA THR A 63 7.44 -9.06 -3.12
C THR A 63 6.02 -8.88 -3.66
N VAL A 64 5.09 -9.72 -3.19
CA VAL A 64 3.67 -9.63 -3.54
C VAL A 64 3.01 -8.41 -2.88
N ALA A 65 3.30 -8.19 -1.59
CA ALA A 65 2.70 -7.11 -0.83
C ALA A 65 3.08 -5.72 -1.33
N LYS A 66 4.33 -5.53 -1.76
CA LYS A 66 4.81 -4.28 -2.34
C LYS A 66 3.98 -3.86 -3.54
N THR A 67 3.73 -4.77 -4.48
CA THR A 67 2.89 -4.50 -5.66
C THR A 67 1.48 -4.10 -5.27
N TYR A 68 0.89 -4.80 -4.29
CA TYR A 68 -0.42 -4.43 -3.75
C TYR A 68 -0.42 -3.02 -3.14
N PHE A 69 0.58 -2.67 -2.33
CA PHE A 69 0.64 -1.36 -1.67
C PHE A 69 0.85 -0.22 -2.68
N LEU A 70 1.64 -0.43 -3.74
CA LEU A 70 1.78 0.52 -4.83
C LEU A 70 0.44 0.80 -5.51
N ALA A 71 -0.31 -0.25 -5.87
CA ALA A 71 -1.63 -0.10 -6.46
C ALA A 71 -2.63 0.55 -5.48
N HIS A 72 -2.55 0.21 -4.19
CA HIS A 72 -3.38 0.80 -3.14
C HIS A 72 -3.13 2.30 -2.97
N ALA A 73 -1.86 2.72 -2.97
CA ALA A 73 -1.46 4.12 -2.88
C ALA A 73 -1.96 4.93 -4.08
N GLN A 74 -1.84 4.39 -5.30
CA GLN A 74 -2.38 5.01 -6.51
C GLN A 74 -3.91 5.19 -6.43
N ARG A 75 -4.65 4.14 -6.02
CA ARG A 75 -6.11 4.22 -5.80
C ARG A 75 -6.47 5.29 -4.77
N ALA A 76 -5.67 5.47 -3.71
CA ALA A 76 -5.88 6.53 -2.72
C ALA A 76 -5.63 7.93 -3.31
N ALA A 77 -4.53 8.13 -4.03
CA ALA A 77 -4.19 9.40 -4.65
C ALA A 77 -5.22 9.85 -5.70
N SER A 78 -5.73 8.93 -6.52
CA SER A 78 -6.79 9.24 -7.50
C SER A 78 -8.10 9.66 -6.84
N ARG A 79 -8.46 9.04 -5.71
CA ARG A 79 -9.65 9.44 -4.93
C ARG A 79 -9.51 10.83 -4.33
N ASP A 80 -8.34 11.14 -3.76
CA ASP A 80 -8.07 12.47 -3.21
C ASP A 80 -8.09 13.55 -4.29
N SER A 81 -7.45 13.29 -5.44
CA SER A 81 -7.44 14.22 -6.57
C SER A 81 -8.86 14.53 -7.06
N ARG A 82 -9.72 13.50 -7.19
CA ARG A 82 -11.12 13.68 -7.58
C ARG A 82 -11.91 14.52 -6.57
N ARG A 83 -11.66 14.32 -5.26
CA ARG A 83 -12.28 15.10 -4.19
C ARG A 83 -11.88 16.58 -4.25
N ARG A 84 -10.61 16.88 -4.56
CA ARG A 84 -10.13 18.27 -4.71
C ARG A 84 -10.79 18.99 -5.88
N ASN A 85 -10.93 18.33 -7.03
CA ASN A 85 -11.60 18.90 -8.20
C ASN A 85 -13.09 19.22 -7.91
N ALA A 86 -13.82 18.30 -7.27
CA ALA A 86 -15.22 18.53 -6.91
C ALA A 86 -15.42 19.70 -5.92
N LYS A 87 -14.45 19.97 -5.03
CA LYS A 87 -14.49 21.14 -4.15
C LYS A 87 -14.22 22.46 -4.88
N ALA A 88 -13.43 22.45 -5.96
CA ALA A 88 -13.13 23.64 -6.74
C ALA A 88 -14.34 24.09 -7.60
N GLU A 89 -15.16 23.14 -8.08
CA GLU A 89 -16.30 23.43 -8.95
C GLU A 89 -17.58 23.86 -8.18
N GLY A 90 -17.63 23.68 -6.86
CA GLY A 90 -18.82 23.95 -6.03
C GLY A 90 -18.85 25.32 -5.30
N HIS A 91 -17.91 26.22 -5.58
CA HIS A 91 -17.77 27.50 -4.85
C HIS A 91 -17.58 28.72 -5.77
N GLY A 92 -18.29 28.76 -6.90
CA GLY A 92 -18.34 29.90 -7.82
C GLY A 92 -19.77 30.21 -8.20
N GLY A 93 -20.53 30.86 -7.32
CA GLY A 93 -21.94 31.15 -7.61
C GLY A 93 -22.66 31.94 -6.53
N ALA A 94 -22.18 33.15 -6.24
CA ALA A 94 -23.05 34.21 -5.74
C ALA A 94 -22.98 35.35 -6.76
N PRO A 95 -24.04 35.61 -7.56
CA PRO A 95 -24.06 36.78 -8.41
C PRO A 95 -24.21 38.01 -7.52
N ASP A 96 -23.26 38.91 -7.70
CA ASP A 96 -23.26 40.29 -7.22
C ASP A 96 -24.63 40.93 -7.57
N LYS A 97 -25.41 41.30 -6.55
CA LYS A 97 -26.61 42.10 -6.75
C LYS A 97 -26.27 43.55 -6.44
N THR A 98 -26.26 44.31 -7.54
CA THR A 98 -26.37 45.77 -7.67
C THR A 98 -27.38 46.38 -6.72
#